data_AF-A0A2H0INW6-F1
#
_entry.id   AF-A0A2H0INW6-F1
#
_cell.length_a   1.000
_cell.length_b   1.000
_cell.length_c   1.000
_cell.angle_alpha   90.00
_cell.angle_beta   90.00
_cell.angle_gamma   90.00
#
_symmetry.space_group_name_H-M   'P 1'
#
loop_
_entity.id
_entity.type
_entity.pdbx_description
1 polymer ?
#
loop_
_entity_poly.entity_id
_entity_poly.type
_entity_poly.pdbx_seq_one_letter_code
_entity_poly.pdbx_strand_id
1 'polypeptide(L)'
;MKEEDKVRNRDYTLYEEGIYVGYRHFDRAGLEVAYPFGYGLSYTDFGFSDLNVVVVNDTINISFSIQNTGELPGKEVAQVYVSKPNSTIDRPEKELKAFAKTKMLGAGETEVIALKVPIKELSYWNESISGWMLEPGAYTIRLGNSSRTIKLESFLEL
;
A
#
# COMPACT_ATOMS: atom_id res chain seq x y z
N MET A 1 29.64 -27.22 -16.03
CA MET A 1 28.95 -27.71 -14.82
C MET A 1 27.54 -28.04 -15.25
N LYS A 2 27.06 -29.27 -15.05
CA LYS A 2 25.70 -29.61 -15.47
C LYS A 2 24.71 -29.09 -14.44
N GLU A 3 23.46 -28.83 -14.83
CA GLU A 3 22.40 -28.34 -13.92
C GLU A 3 22.25 -29.24 -12.68
N GLU A 4 22.47 -30.55 -12.89
CA GLU A 4 22.41 -31.66 -11.93
C GLU A 4 23.47 -31.55 -10.81
N ASP A 5 24.58 -30.85 -11.06
CA ASP A 5 25.70 -30.71 -10.13
C ASP A 5 25.54 -29.51 -9.18
N LYS A 6 24.53 -28.66 -9.39
CA LYS A 6 24.31 -27.45 -8.59
C LYS A 6 23.73 -27.80 -7.23
N VAL A 7 24.32 -27.25 -6.18
CA VAL A 7 23.87 -27.41 -4.80
C VAL A 7 23.06 -26.19 -4.37
N ARG A 8 21.81 -26.40 -3.94
CA ARG A 8 20.93 -25.35 -3.40
C ARG A 8 21.58 -24.65 -2.21
N ASN A 9 21.41 -23.33 -2.12
CA ASN A 9 21.99 -22.42 -1.13
C ASN A 9 23.53 -22.35 -1.12
N ARG A 10 24.18 -22.95 -2.12
CA ARG A 10 25.62 -22.80 -2.38
C ARG A 10 25.88 -22.21 -3.76
N ASP A 11 25.27 -22.82 -4.79
CA ASP A 11 25.45 -22.42 -6.19
C ASP A 11 24.26 -21.62 -6.71
N TYR A 12 23.08 -21.77 -6.09
CA TYR A 12 21.86 -21.02 -6.41
C TYR A 12 20.92 -20.93 -5.21
N THR A 13 20.07 -19.91 -5.19
CA THR A 13 19.00 -19.73 -4.19
C THR A 13 17.66 -19.66 -4.90
N LEU A 14 16.69 -20.44 -4.44
CA LEU A 14 15.31 -20.37 -4.92
C LEU A 14 14.53 -19.38 -4.07
N TYR A 15 13.83 -18.47 -4.73
CA TYR A 15 12.97 -17.46 -4.12
C TYR A 15 11.57 -18.06 -4.00
N GLU A 16 11.44 -19.03 -3.09
CA GLU A 16 10.20 -19.78 -2.85
C GLU A 16 9.06 -18.89 -2.34
N GLU A 17 9.40 -17.75 -1.75
CA GLU A 17 8.44 -16.77 -1.25
C GLU A 17 7.74 -15.97 -2.37
N GLY A 18 8.28 -15.99 -3.60
CA GLY A 18 7.73 -15.28 -4.74
C GLY A 18 7.49 -13.79 -4.44
N ILE A 19 6.25 -13.33 -4.64
CA ILE A 19 5.85 -11.93 -4.37
C ILE A 19 5.62 -11.63 -2.88
N TYR A 20 5.64 -12.66 -2.03
CA TYR A 20 5.38 -12.54 -0.59
C TYR A 20 6.67 -12.27 0.16
N VAL A 21 7.20 -11.06 -0.03
CA VAL A 21 8.37 -10.55 0.68
C VAL A 21 7.96 -9.41 1.61
N GLY A 22 8.48 -9.42 2.84
CA GLY A 22 8.20 -8.37 3.83
C GLY A 22 6.75 -8.37 4.29
N TYR A 23 6.14 -7.18 4.39
CA TYR A 23 4.76 -7.05 4.90
C TYR A 23 3.74 -7.87 4.11
N ARG A 24 3.96 -8.09 2.81
CA ARG A 24 3.10 -8.93 1.97
C ARG A 24 3.02 -10.36 2.50
N HIS A 25 4.13 -10.90 3.00
CA HIS A 25 4.17 -12.21 3.64
C HIS A 25 3.43 -12.22 4.97
N PHE A 26 3.78 -11.29 5.87
CA PHE A 26 3.22 -11.25 7.22
C PHE A 26 1.71 -11.01 7.21
N ASP A 27 1.23 -10.18 6.30
CA ASP A 27 -0.20 -9.92 6.12
C ASP A 27 -0.91 -11.17 5.58
N ARG A 28 -0.40 -11.81 4.52
CA ARG A 28 -0.96 -13.06 3.97
C ARG A 28 -1.02 -14.18 5.02
N ALA A 29 0.05 -14.32 5.81
CA ALA A 29 0.16 -15.37 6.81
C ALA A 29 -0.57 -15.05 8.13
N GLY A 30 -1.15 -13.84 8.27
CA GLY A 30 -1.81 -13.42 9.51
C GLY A 30 -0.88 -13.40 10.72
N LEU A 31 0.43 -13.18 10.51
CA LEU A 31 1.44 -13.23 11.55
C LEU A 31 1.54 -11.90 12.26
N GLU A 32 1.58 -11.89 13.59
CA GLU A 32 1.90 -10.68 14.34
C GLU A 32 3.37 -10.32 14.21
N VAL A 33 3.64 -9.02 14.05
CA VAL A 33 4.99 -8.45 13.91
C VAL A 33 5.21 -7.41 14.97
N ALA A 34 6.45 -7.30 15.48
CA ALA A 34 6.78 -6.33 16.53
C ALA A 34 6.45 -4.90 16.10
N TYR A 35 6.80 -4.53 14.87
CA TYR A 35 6.45 -3.26 14.25
C TYR A 35 6.08 -3.49 12.78
N PRO A 36 4.86 -3.13 12.34
CA PRO A 36 4.45 -3.34 10.96
C PRO A 36 5.15 -2.38 10.00
N PHE A 37 5.08 -2.71 8.71
CA PHE A 37 5.65 -1.86 7.68
C PHE A 37 4.98 -0.47 7.69
N GLY A 38 5.80 0.57 7.53
CA GLY A 38 5.34 1.96 7.57
C GLY A 38 4.96 2.46 8.98
N TYR A 39 5.17 1.67 10.04
CA TYR A 39 4.90 2.12 11.41
C TYR A 39 5.90 3.17 11.88
N GLY A 40 5.39 4.21 12.54
CA GLY A 40 6.17 5.23 13.22
C GLY A 40 5.31 5.97 14.23
N LEU A 41 5.87 6.22 15.41
CA LEU A 41 5.23 7.05 16.42
C LEU A 41 5.55 8.54 16.19
N SER A 42 4.70 9.38 16.76
CA SER A 42 4.85 10.83 16.80
C SER A 42 4.63 11.32 18.22
N TYR A 43 5.16 12.49 18.55
CA TYR A 43 4.89 13.18 19.82
C TYR A 43 3.58 13.97 19.81
N THR A 44 2.87 13.98 18.68
CA THR A 44 1.52 14.52 18.52
C THR A 44 0.64 13.55 17.74
N ASP A 45 -0.67 13.68 17.88
CA ASP A 45 -1.67 12.85 17.21
C ASP A 45 -2.20 13.50 15.93
N PHE A 46 -2.62 12.66 14.97
CA PHE A 46 -3.18 13.12 13.70
C PHE A 46 -4.50 12.43 13.36
N GLY A 47 -5.47 13.24 12.94
CA GLY A 47 -6.75 12.82 12.41
C GLY A 47 -6.73 12.78 10.88
N PHE A 48 -7.38 11.77 10.29
CA PHE A 48 -7.57 11.63 8.85
C PHE A 48 -9.07 11.78 8.54
N SER A 49 -9.42 12.59 7.55
CA SER A 49 -10.81 12.81 7.14
C SER A 49 -10.95 13.03 5.64
N ASP A 50 -12.20 13.11 5.18
CA ASP A 50 -12.56 13.59 3.83
C ASP A 50 -11.92 12.81 2.67
N LEU A 51 -11.74 11.49 2.84
CA LEU A 51 -11.23 10.64 1.76
C LEU A 51 -12.15 10.69 0.54
N ASN A 52 -11.63 11.19 -0.56
CA ASN A 52 -12.27 11.20 -1.86
C ASN A 52 -11.38 10.47 -2.87
N VAL A 53 -11.99 9.58 -3.65
CA VAL A 53 -11.31 8.79 -4.69
C VAL A 53 -12.10 8.93 -5.96
N VAL A 54 -11.47 9.43 -7.02
CA VAL A 54 -12.08 9.57 -8.35
C VAL A 54 -11.12 9.14 -9.45
N VAL A 55 -11.64 8.49 -10.47
CA VAL A 55 -10.86 8.11 -11.66
C VAL A 55 -11.05 9.16 -12.73
N VAL A 56 -9.94 9.70 -13.24
CA VAL A 56 -9.91 10.67 -14.35
C VAL A 56 -8.77 10.27 -15.27
N ASN A 57 -9.07 10.02 -16.55
CA ASN A 57 -8.07 9.70 -17.59
C ASN A 57 -7.07 8.61 -17.14
N ASP A 58 -7.58 7.41 -16.82
CA ASP A 58 -6.80 6.26 -16.36
C ASP A 58 -5.91 6.51 -15.12
N THR A 59 -6.26 7.52 -14.33
CA THR A 59 -5.56 7.87 -13.09
C THR A 59 -6.54 7.96 -11.94
N ILE A 60 -6.23 7.23 -10.87
CA ILE A 60 -6.94 7.31 -9.61
C ILE A 60 -6.41 8.54 -8.86
N ASN A 61 -7.24 9.55 -8.71
CA ASN A 61 -6.96 10.75 -7.94
C ASN A 61 -7.54 10.53 -6.54
N ILE A 62 -6.68 10.65 -5.53
CA ILE A 62 -7.00 10.39 -4.13
C ILE A 62 -6.73 11.67 -3.37
N SER A 63 -7.74 12.24 -2.73
CA SER A 63 -7.57 13.38 -1.83
C SER A 63 -8.14 13.10 -0.45
N PHE A 64 -7.53 13.71 0.57
CA PHE A 64 -7.94 13.56 1.96
C PHE A 64 -7.31 14.68 2.80
N SER A 65 -7.87 14.90 3.99
CA SER A 65 -7.38 15.88 4.96
C SER A 65 -6.60 15.16 6.07
N ILE A 66 -5.47 15.73 6.47
CA ILE A 66 -4.78 15.36 7.72
C ILE A 66 -4.75 16.59 8.63
N GLN A 67 -5.26 16.42 9.85
CA GLN A 67 -5.21 17.43 10.89
C GLN A 67 -4.30 16.99 12.03
N ASN A 68 -3.45 17.87 12.54
CA ASN A 68 -2.77 17.67 13.82
C ASN A 68 -3.76 17.92 14.95
N THR A 69 -4.13 16.86 15.67
CA THR A 69 -5.12 16.90 16.75
C THR A 69 -4.49 16.97 18.14
N GLY A 70 -3.16 16.92 18.25
CA GLY A 70 -2.44 17.10 19.50
C GLY A 70 -1.94 18.53 19.71
N GLU A 71 -1.12 18.70 20.75
CA GLU A 71 -0.65 20.01 21.22
C GLU A 71 0.71 20.43 20.66
N LEU A 72 1.50 19.48 20.15
CA LEU A 72 2.85 19.71 19.66
C LEU A 72 2.88 19.76 18.12
N PRO A 73 3.77 20.58 17.52
CA PRO A 73 3.94 20.55 16.07
C PRO A 73 4.54 19.22 15.60
N GLY A 74 4.10 18.73 14.45
CA GLY A 74 4.58 17.46 13.90
C GLY A 74 4.35 17.30 12.39
N LYS A 75 4.82 16.18 11.85
CA LYS A 75 4.55 15.75 10.48
C LYS A 75 4.01 14.33 10.47
N GLU A 76 3.03 14.06 9.63
CA GLU A 76 2.42 12.74 9.48
C GLU A 76 2.73 12.16 8.09
N VAL A 77 2.83 10.83 8.00
CA VAL A 77 3.03 10.10 6.74
C VAL A 77 1.78 9.33 6.40
N ALA A 78 1.05 9.81 5.39
CA ALA A 78 -0.08 9.11 4.80
C ALA A 78 0.41 8.04 3.83
N GLN A 79 -0.16 6.84 3.94
CA GLN A 79 0.15 5.67 3.13
C GLN A 79 -1.13 5.16 2.48
N VAL A 80 -1.11 5.00 1.16
CA VAL A 80 -2.21 4.47 0.37
C VAL A 80 -1.87 3.06 -0.07
N TYR A 81 -2.65 2.12 0.41
CA TYR A 81 -2.62 0.71 0.02
C TYR A 81 -3.82 0.38 -0.85
N VAL A 82 -3.64 -0.59 -1.76
CA VAL A 82 -4.71 -1.09 -2.63
C VAL A 82 -4.87 -2.59 -2.42
N SER A 83 -6.12 -3.01 -2.22
CA SER A 83 -6.53 -4.43 -2.16
C SER A 83 -7.45 -4.76 -3.33
N LYS A 84 -7.36 -5.99 -3.84
CA LYS A 84 -8.34 -6.55 -4.78
C LYS A 84 -9.00 -7.77 -4.14
N PRO A 85 -10.18 -7.62 -3.51
CA PRO A 85 -10.94 -8.77 -3.04
C PRO A 85 -11.32 -9.69 -4.21
N ASN A 86 -11.48 -10.98 -3.92
CA ASN A 86 -11.94 -12.00 -4.88
C ASN A 86 -11.10 -12.08 -6.17
N SER A 87 -9.78 -11.84 -6.06
CA SER A 87 -8.90 -11.96 -7.22
C SER A 87 -8.79 -13.41 -7.69
N THR A 88 -8.70 -13.56 -9.01
CA THR A 88 -8.56 -14.86 -9.69
C THR A 88 -7.12 -15.36 -9.70
N ILE A 89 -6.17 -14.51 -9.30
CA ILE A 89 -4.74 -14.81 -9.21
C ILE A 89 -4.25 -14.75 -7.76
N ASP A 90 -3.13 -15.42 -7.49
CA ASP A 90 -2.45 -15.27 -6.20
C ASP A 90 -1.82 -13.88 -6.11
N ARG A 91 -2.26 -13.09 -5.12
CA ARG A 91 -1.78 -11.71 -4.93
C ARG A 91 -1.65 -11.35 -3.44
N PRO A 92 -0.89 -10.30 -3.10
CA PRO A 92 -0.84 -9.79 -1.74
C PRO A 92 -2.20 -9.23 -1.32
N GLU A 93 -2.55 -9.35 -0.04
CA GLU A 93 -3.80 -8.83 0.52
C GLU A 93 -3.96 -7.32 0.25
N LYS A 94 -2.85 -6.59 0.33
CA LYS A 94 -2.77 -5.16 0.05
C LYS A 94 -1.37 -4.79 -0.40
N GLU A 95 -1.27 -3.76 -1.23
CA GLU A 95 -0.01 -3.26 -1.74
C GLU A 95 0.07 -1.74 -1.63
N LEU A 96 1.19 -1.21 -1.14
CA LEU A 96 1.45 0.24 -1.13
C LEU A 96 1.54 0.74 -2.58
N LYS A 97 0.73 1.76 -2.93
CA LYS A 97 0.73 2.38 -4.26
C LYS A 97 1.07 3.88 -4.24
N ALA A 98 0.87 4.56 -3.12
CA ALA A 98 1.30 5.95 -2.96
C ALA A 98 1.54 6.30 -1.48
N PHE A 99 2.31 7.34 -1.23
CA PHE A 99 2.47 7.92 0.09
C PHE A 99 2.78 9.41 -0.02
N ALA A 100 2.46 10.16 1.02
CA ALA A 100 2.83 11.56 1.16
C ALA A 100 3.17 11.86 2.62
N LYS A 101 4.03 12.85 2.81
CA LYS A 101 4.33 13.39 4.14
C LYS A 101 3.84 14.83 4.19
N THR A 102 3.14 15.18 5.26
CA THR A 102 2.66 16.55 5.45
C THR A 102 3.82 17.54 5.59
N LYS A 103 3.52 18.82 5.40
CA LYS A 103 4.33 19.92 5.96
C LYS A 103 4.33 19.82 7.50
N MET A 104 5.12 20.66 8.15
CA MET A 104 5.03 20.80 9.61
C MET A 104 3.67 21.40 9.95
N LEU A 105 2.83 20.67 10.69
CA LEU A 105 1.53 21.12 11.14
C LEU A 105 1.61 21.53 12.60
N GLY A 106 1.21 22.76 12.91
CA GLY A 106 0.93 23.20 14.29
C GLY A 106 -0.33 22.53 14.85
N ALA A 107 -0.58 22.71 16.15
CA ALA A 107 -1.79 22.18 16.80
C ALA A 107 -3.06 22.71 16.12
N GLY A 108 -3.97 21.81 15.75
CA GLY A 108 -5.21 22.11 15.05
C GLY A 108 -5.06 22.42 13.55
N GLU A 109 -3.84 22.52 13.02
CA GLU A 109 -3.62 22.78 11.60
C GLU A 109 -3.96 21.55 10.75
N THR A 110 -4.53 21.83 9.58
CA THR A 110 -4.92 20.83 8.59
C THR A 110 -4.19 21.05 7.27
N GLU A 111 -3.78 19.96 6.63
CA GLU A 111 -3.33 19.95 5.24
C GLU A 111 -4.16 18.98 4.42
N VAL A 112 -4.58 19.43 3.24
CA VAL A 112 -5.22 18.58 2.23
C VAL A 112 -4.14 17.99 1.34
N ILE A 113 -4.09 16.67 1.29
CA ILE A 113 -3.15 15.91 0.47
C ILE A 113 -3.88 15.43 -0.78
N ALA A 114 -3.19 15.47 -1.92
CA ALA A 114 -3.64 14.90 -3.18
C ALA A 114 -2.56 13.98 -3.75
N LEU A 115 -2.95 12.73 -4.04
CA LEU A 115 -2.10 11.69 -4.62
C LEU A 115 -2.72 11.20 -5.93
N LYS A 116 -1.85 10.74 -6.84
CA LYS A 116 -2.24 10.20 -8.14
C LYS A 116 -1.62 8.83 -8.33
N VAL A 117 -2.45 7.84 -8.62
CA VAL A 117 -2.03 6.48 -8.93
C VAL A 117 -2.54 6.13 -10.32
N PRO A 118 -1.67 6.02 -11.34
CA PRO A 118 -2.07 5.51 -12.65
C PRO A 118 -2.65 4.10 -12.51
N ILE A 119 -3.76 3.79 -13.20
CA ILE A 119 -4.41 2.48 -13.11
C ILE A 119 -3.46 1.34 -13.48
N LYS A 120 -2.52 1.58 -14.40
CA LYS A 120 -1.47 0.62 -14.77
C LYS A 120 -0.59 0.15 -13.60
N GLU A 121 -0.50 0.92 -12.50
CA GLU A 121 0.23 0.52 -11.29
C GLU A 121 -0.51 -0.56 -10.49
N LEU A 122 -1.79 -0.81 -10.81
CA LEU A 122 -2.59 -1.89 -10.22
C LEU A 122 -2.47 -3.20 -11.00
N SER A 123 -1.83 -3.17 -12.16
CA SER A 123 -1.63 -4.35 -12.99
C SER A 123 -0.71 -5.37 -12.33
N TYR A 124 -0.90 -6.63 -12.68
CA TYR A 124 0.00 -7.74 -12.35
C TYR A 124 0.72 -8.23 -13.61
N TRP A 125 1.84 -8.91 -13.42
CA TRP A 125 2.55 -9.54 -14.52
C TRP A 125 1.93 -10.91 -14.82
N ASN A 126 1.41 -11.08 -16.04
CA ASN A 126 0.84 -12.35 -16.51
C ASN A 126 1.87 -13.08 -17.38
N GLU A 127 2.37 -14.21 -16.89
CA GLU A 127 3.41 -15.00 -17.56
C GLU A 127 2.95 -15.60 -18.89
N SER A 128 1.68 -16.04 -18.98
CA SER A 128 1.11 -16.68 -20.18
C SER A 128 1.15 -15.78 -21.41
N ILE A 129 1.05 -14.47 -21.21
CA ILE A 129 1.11 -13.46 -22.29
C ILE A 129 2.39 -12.61 -22.21
N SER A 130 3.26 -12.87 -21.23
CA SER A 130 4.49 -12.10 -20.96
C SER A 130 4.23 -10.58 -20.93
N GLY A 131 3.20 -10.16 -20.19
CA GLY A 131 2.75 -8.77 -20.19
C GLY A 131 1.96 -8.37 -18.95
N TRP A 132 1.79 -7.05 -18.77
CA TRP A 132 1.02 -6.48 -17.67
C TRP A 132 -0.48 -6.56 -17.96
N MET A 133 -1.26 -7.04 -16.98
CA MET A 133 -2.70 -7.15 -17.08
C MET A 133 -3.36 -6.53 -15.85
N LEU A 134 -4.44 -5.79 -16.07
CA LEU A 134 -5.33 -5.30 -15.02
C LEU A 134 -6.47 -6.31 -14.84
N GLU A 135 -6.73 -6.74 -13.61
CA GLU A 135 -7.93 -7.55 -13.33
C GLU A 135 -9.13 -6.62 -13.13
N PRO A 136 -10.24 -6.79 -13.87
CA PRO A 136 -11.44 -5.97 -13.66
C PRO A 136 -12.11 -6.28 -12.32
N GLY A 137 -12.96 -5.37 -11.88
CA GLY A 137 -13.84 -5.50 -10.73
C GLY A 137 -13.48 -4.56 -9.57
N ALA A 138 -14.02 -4.88 -8.40
CA ALA A 138 -13.87 -4.06 -7.20
C ALA A 138 -12.44 -4.06 -6.63
N TYR A 139 -11.89 -2.88 -6.40
CA TYR A 139 -10.69 -2.59 -5.64
C TYR A 139 -11.05 -1.78 -4.38
N THR A 140 -10.28 -1.96 -3.31
CA THR A 140 -10.39 -1.17 -2.09
C THR A 140 -9.14 -0.30 -1.93
N ILE A 141 -9.35 1.02 -1.89
CA ILE A 141 -8.32 1.99 -1.53
C ILE A 141 -8.33 2.13 -0.01
N ARG A 142 -7.19 1.85 0.62
CA ARG A 142 -7.02 1.90 2.07
C ARG A 142 -6.01 2.98 2.42
N LEU A 143 -6.44 4.00 3.17
CA LEU A 143 -5.61 5.09 3.64
C LEU A 143 -5.27 4.87 5.11
N GLY A 144 -3.98 4.83 5.43
CA GLY A 144 -3.49 4.62 6.79
C GLY A 144 -2.19 5.35 7.08
N ASN A 145 -1.71 5.20 8.31
CA ASN A 145 -0.38 5.66 8.73
C ASN A 145 0.59 4.50 9.04
N SER A 146 0.15 3.26 8.86
CA SER A 146 0.98 2.06 8.78
C SER A 146 0.25 0.99 7.98
N SER A 147 0.93 -0.09 7.58
CA SER A 147 0.29 -1.21 6.88
C SER A 147 -0.80 -1.91 7.70
N ARG A 148 -0.81 -1.74 9.03
CA ARG A 148 -1.81 -2.34 9.94
C ARG A 148 -2.75 -1.33 10.60
N THR A 149 -2.54 -0.04 10.36
CA THR A 149 -3.38 1.02 10.91
C THR A 149 -4.06 1.77 9.78
N ILE A 150 -5.12 1.17 9.26
CA ILE A 150 -5.98 1.79 8.25
C ILE A 150 -6.97 2.74 8.94
N LYS A 151 -7.04 3.97 8.46
CA LYS A 151 -7.86 5.05 9.02
C LYS A 151 -9.15 5.23 8.23
N LEU A 152 -9.07 5.19 6.90
CA LEU A 152 -10.19 5.39 5.99
C LEU A 152 -10.09 4.42 4.82
N GLU A 153 -11.24 4.03 4.27
CA GLU A 153 -11.33 3.16 3.10
C GLU A 153 -12.31 3.73 2.08
N SER A 154 -12.07 3.43 0.81
CA SER A 154 -12.96 3.77 -0.29
C SER A 154 -12.98 2.64 -1.31
N PHE A 155 -14.14 2.40 -1.92
CA PHE A 155 -14.34 1.34 -2.91
C PHE A 155 -14.30 1.95 -4.31
N LEU A 156 -13.62 1.25 -5.22
CA LEU A 156 -13.47 1.66 -6.60
C LEU A 156 -13.73 0.46 -7.52
N GLU A 157 -14.61 0.64 -8.51
CA GLU A 157 -14.84 -0.35 -9.56
C GLU A 157 -14.01 0.03 -10.80
N LEU A 158 -13.24 -0.93 -11.34
CA LEU A 158 -12.38 -0.75 -12.52
C LEU A 158 -12.65 -1.80 -13.60
#